data_AF-A0A7U6GIM6-F1
#
_entry.id   AF-A0A7U6GIM6-F1
#
_cell.length_a   1.000
_cell.length_b   1.000
_cell.length_c   1.000
_cell.angle_alpha   90.00
_cell.angle_beta   90.00
_cell.angle_gamma   90.00
#
_symmetry.space_group_name_H-M   'P 1'
#
loop_
_entity.id
_entity.type
_entity.pdbx_description
1 polymer ?
#
loop_
_entity_poly.entity_id
_entity_poly.type
_entity_poly.pdbx_seq_one_letter_code
_entity_poly.pdbx_strand_id
1 'polypeptide(L)'
;MEVSESEKKAARWAHDLFVLNIFFFHLLLTPATIMLGIGLEGLLIPLALSLSVITYIYYRGHREPRWFVAAHWRLAFKRCKLLLIGYALTAAILLLVELLTMGMKDAHMANIMVTVITRIAIMPTLIIVMVTVVMEASATSLVSRGEVPDKILKEFPPHS
;
A
#
# COMPACT_ATOMS: atom_id res chain seq x y z
N MET A 1 -21.40 22.83 -5.34
CA MET A 1 -20.06 23.44 -5.30
C MET A 1 -19.35 23.00 -6.56
N GLU A 2 -18.96 23.93 -7.44
CA GLU A 2 -18.22 23.59 -8.64
C GLU A 2 -16.75 23.32 -8.26
N VAL A 3 -16.24 22.12 -8.57
CA VAL A 3 -14.87 21.73 -8.23
C VAL A 3 -13.92 22.26 -9.30
N SER A 4 -12.97 23.09 -8.92
CA SER A 4 -12.00 23.65 -9.87
C SER A 4 -11.05 22.58 -10.42
N GLU A 5 -10.52 22.79 -11.64
CA GLU A 5 -9.50 21.89 -12.21
C GLU A 5 -8.24 21.80 -11.34
N SER A 6 -7.90 22.89 -10.62
CA SER A 6 -6.80 22.89 -9.66
C SER A 6 -7.03 21.93 -8.47
N GLU A 7 -8.27 21.82 -8.01
CA GLU A 7 -8.67 20.89 -6.95
C GLU A 7 -8.71 19.45 -7.46
N LYS A 8 -9.21 19.21 -8.67
CA LYS A 8 -9.15 17.88 -9.30
C LYS A 8 -7.71 17.40 -9.44
N LYS A 9 -6.80 18.26 -9.89
CA LYS A 9 -5.37 17.93 -9.97
C LYS A 9 -4.76 17.62 -8.60
N ALA A 10 -5.08 18.43 -7.58
CA ALA A 10 -4.58 18.22 -6.22
C ALA A 10 -5.16 16.94 -5.57
N ALA A 11 -6.42 16.61 -5.85
CA ALA A 11 -7.08 15.39 -5.38
C ALA A 11 -6.51 14.14 -6.05
N ARG A 12 -6.23 14.22 -7.36
CA ARG A 12 -5.61 13.14 -8.15
C ARG A 12 -4.23 12.76 -7.61
N TRP A 13 -3.45 13.74 -7.15
CA TRP A 13 -2.10 13.51 -6.65
C TRP A 13 -2.02 12.49 -5.51
N ALA A 14 -3.06 12.40 -4.66
CA ALA A 14 -3.11 11.39 -3.60
C ALA A 14 -3.12 9.95 -4.15
N HIS A 15 -3.87 9.73 -5.24
CA HIS A 15 -4.02 8.44 -5.91
C HIS A 15 -2.76 8.12 -6.73
N ASP A 16 -2.23 9.10 -7.46
CA ASP A 16 -0.98 8.94 -8.22
C ASP A 16 0.17 8.54 -7.29
N LEU A 17 0.29 9.18 -6.12
CA LEU A 17 1.33 8.86 -5.14
C LEU A 17 1.17 7.44 -4.59
N PHE A 18 -0.06 6.98 -4.34
CA PHE A 18 -0.32 5.60 -3.92
C PHE A 18 0.03 4.58 -5.03
N VAL A 19 -0.29 4.87 -6.29
CA VAL A 19 0.08 4.02 -7.44
C VAL A 19 1.60 3.97 -7.62
N LEU A 20 2.29 5.11 -7.51
CA LEU A 20 3.76 5.17 -7.57
C LEU A 20 4.40 4.36 -6.43
N ASN A 21 3.84 4.46 -5.21
CA ASN A 21 4.26 3.64 -4.07
C ASN A 21 4.15 2.13 -4.34
N ILE A 22 3.05 1.70 -4.95
CA ILE A 22 2.88 0.31 -5.39
C ILE A 22 3.94 -0.04 -6.43
N PHE A 23 4.04 0.76 -7.49
CA PHE A 23 4.92 0.48 -8.61
C PHE A 23 6.38 0.37 -8.18
N PHE A 24 6.92 1.39 -7.52
CA PHE A 24 8.33 1.42 -7.15
C PHE A 24 8.69 0.41 -6.07
N PHE A 25 7.90 0.32 -4.99
CA PHE A 25 8.34 -0.46 -3.84
C PHE A 25 7.90 -1.93 -3.90
N HIS A 26 6.77 -2.23 -4.56
CA HIS A 26 6.22 -3.58 -4.61
C HIS A 26 6.52 -4.28 -5.93
N LEU A 27 6.40 -3.58 -7.05
CA LEU A 27 6.60 -4.19 -8.37
C LEU A 27 8.06 -4.15 -8.84
N LEU A 28 8.83 -3.13 -8.42
CA LEU A 28 10.26 -3.03 -8.77
C LEU A 28 11.16 -3.47 -7.61
N LEU A 29 11.12 -2.76 -6.48
CA LEU A 29 12.12 -2.92 -5.44
C LEU A 29 12.01 -4.25 -4.69
N THR A 30 10.80 -4.73 -4.39
CA THR A 30 10.63 -6.03 -3.71
C THR A 30 11.22 -7.19 -4.54
N PRO A 31 10.87 -7.41 -5.82
CA PRO A 31 11.54 -8.41 -6.65
C PRO A 31 13.05 -8.19 -6.78
N ALA A 32 13.51 -6.94 -6.89
CA ALA A 32 14.93 -6.64 -6.96
C ALA A 32 15.70 -7.11 -5.71
N THR A 33 15.16 -6.87 -4.51
CA THR A 33 15.82 -7.31 -3.26
C THR A 33 15.94 -8.83 -3.17
N ILE A 34 14.91 -9.56 -3.64
CA ILE A 34 14.90 -11.02 -3.70
C ILE A 34 15.90 -11.54 -4.74
N MET A 35 15.92 -10.95 -5.93
CA MET A 35 16.79 -11.37 -7.03
C MET A 35 18.27 -11.11 -6.73
N LEU A 36 18.57 -10.02 -6.03
CA LEU A 36 19.92 -9.66 -5.59
C LEU A 36 20.40 -10.49 -4.39
N GLY A 37 19.55 -11.35 -3.82
CA GLY A 37 19.95 -12.22 -2.71
C GLY A 37 20.28 -11.48 -1.42
N ILE A 38 19.70 -10.29 -1.21
CA ILE A 38 19.93 -9.46 -0.01
C ILE A 38 19.40 -10.13 1.27
N GLY A 39 18.58 -11.19 1.11
CA GLY A 39 17.96 -11.91 2.22
C GLY A 39 16.66 -11.26 2.69
N LEU A 40 16.08 -11.80 3.77
CA LEU A 40 14.82 -11.32 4.34
C LEU A 40 14.89 -9.86 4.80
N GLU A 41 16.05 -9.43 5.31
CA GLU A 41 16.26 -8.05 5.73
C GLU A 41 16.18 -7.05 4.56
N GLY A 42 16.46 -7.51 3.33
CA GLY A 42 16.27 -6.73 2.12
C GLY A 42 14.82 -6.26 1.92
N LEU A 43 13.83 -7.02 2.43
CA LEU A 43 12.41 -6.66 2.36
C LEU A 43 12.05 -5.47 3.28
N LEU A 44 12.89 -5.15 4.27
CA LEU A 44 12.69 -3.99 5.14
C LEU A 44 12.84 -2.67 4.37
N ILE A 45 13.66 -2.64 3.31
CA ILE A 45 13.90 -1.45 2.51
C ILE A 45 12.62 -0.99 1.78
N PRO A 46 11.97 -1.79 0.91
CA PRO A 46 10.72 -1.39 0.28
C PRO A 46 9.60 -1.16 1.29
N LEU A 47 9.57 -1.92 2.39
CA LEU A 47 8.60 -1.72 3.46
C LEU A 47 8.73 -0.35 4.12
N ALA A 48 9.93 0.05 4.53
CA ALA A 48 10.18 1.33 5.20
C ALA A 48 9.88 2.52 4.28
N LEU A 49 10.29 2.44 3.01
CA LEU A 49 9.99 3.47 2.02
C LEU A 49 8.47 3.56 1.78
N SER A 50 7.77 2.44 1.72
CA SER A 50 6.33 2.45 1.53
C SER A 50 5.58 3.01 2.75
N LEU A 51 5.97 2.62 3.96
CA LEU A 51 5.41 3.18 5.19
C LEU A 51 5.63 4.71 5.28
N SER A 52 6.75 5.20 4.77
CA SER A 52 7.03 6.64 4.69
C SER A 52 6.02 7.35 3.78
N VAL A 53 5.71 6.79 2.60
CA VAL A 53 4.70 7.34 1.70
C VAL A 53 3.30 7.26 2.30
N ILE A 54 2.92 6.13 2.92
CA ILE A 54 1.62 5.96 3.59
C ILE A 54 1.44 7.01 4.70
N THR A 55 2.49 7.24 5.50
CA THR A 55 2.49 8.25 6.56
C THR A 55 2.32 9.65 6.00
N TYR A 56 2.99 9.95 4.88
CA TYR A 56 2.82 11.23 4.19
C TYR A 56 1.39 11.40 3.65
N ILE A 57 0.78 10.37 3.05
CA ILE A 57 -0.61 10.40 2.58
C ILE A 57 -1.57 10.68 3.73
N TYR A 58 -1.40 9.99 4.86
CA TYR A 58 -2.16 10.23 6.07
C TYR A 58 -2.04 11.69 6.53
N TYR A 59 -0.80 12.15 6.74
CA TYR A 59 -0.52 13.48 7.25
C TYR A 59 -1.09 14.58 6.36
N ARG A 60 -0.87 14.48 5.04
CA ARG A 60 -1.36 15.47 4.08
C ARG A 60 -2.89 15.50 4.01
N GLY A 61 -3.55 14.34 4.10
CA GLY A 61 -5.01 14.26 4.12
C GLY A 61 -5.69 14.87 5.35
N HIS A 62 -4.98 14.98 6.47
CA HIS A 62 -5.48 15.64 7.68
C HIS A 62 -5.27 17.15 7.67
N ARG A 63 -4.32 17.66 6.88
CA ARG A 63 -3.97 19.08 6.82
C ARG A 63 -4.50 19.83 5.61
N GLU A 64 -5.10 19.13 4.66
CA GLU A 64 -5.67 19.76 3.47
C GLU A 64 -6.99 20.48 3.83
N PRO A 65 -7.07 21.82 3.67
CA PRO A 65 -8.27 22.58 4.06
C PRO A 65 -9.43 22.42 3.06
N ARG A 66 -9.13 22.11 1.79
CA ARG A 66 -10.17 21.96 0.76
C ARG A 66 -10.83 20.59 0.92
N TRP A 67 -12.10 20.59 1.27
CA TRP A 67 -12.85 19.37 1.57
C TRP A 67 -12.76 18.31 0.47
N PHE A 68 -12.95 18.68 -0.79
CA PHE A 68 -12.90 17.75 -1.92
C PHE A 68 -11.53 17.07 -2.03
N VAL A 69 -10.45 17.85 -1.91
CA VAL A 69 -9.08 17.33 -1.96
C VAL A 69 -8.84 16.42 -0.75
N ALA A 70 -9.13 16.88 0.47
CA ALA A 70 -9.01 16.10 1.70
C ALA A 70 -9.78 14.76 1.64
N ALA A 71 -10.98 14.74 1.07
CA ALA A 71 -11.79 13.54 0.90
C ALA A 71 -11.06 12.48 0.05
N HIS A 72 -10.39 12.90 -1.03
CA HIS A 72 -9.60 12.00 -1.87
C HIS A 72 -8.28 11.53 -1.21
N TRP A 73 -7.62 12.37 -0.41
CA TRP A 73 -6.47 11.93 0.40
C TRP A 73 -6.89 10.87 1.43
N ARG A 74 -8.04 11.05 2.09
CA ARG A 74 -8.58 10.05 3.03
C ARG A 74 -8.99 8.77 2.33
N LEU A 75 -9.53 8.85 1.10
CA LEU A 75 -9.83 7.68 0.28
C LEU A 75 -8.56 6.91 -0.09
N ALA A 76 -7.51 7.59 -0.54
CA ALA A 76 -6.21 6.98 -0.81
C ALA A 76 -5.64 6.31 0.46
N PHE A 77 -5.70 6.99 1.61
CA PHE A 77 -5.26 6.40 2.88
C PHE A 77 -6.04 5.14 3.28
N LYS A 78 -7.36 5.08 3.01
CA LYS A 78 -8.13 3.85 3.24
C LYS A 78 -7.63 2.67 2.42
N ARG A 79 -7.07 2.90 1.24
CA ARG A 79 -6.46 1.86 0.40
C ARG A 79 -5.06 1.51 0.88
N CYS A 80 -4.30 2.47 1.41
CA CYS A 80 -3.09 2.17 2.17
C CYS A 80 -3.37 1.20 3.33
N LYS A 81 -4.51 1.32 4.03
CA LYS A 81 -4.86 0.35 5.07
C LYS A 81 -5.06 -1.07 4.56
N LEU A 82 -5.58 -1.25 3.33
CA LEU A 82 -5.63 -2.57 2.70
C LEU A 82 -4.21 -3.11 2.48
N LEU A 83 -3.31 -2.26 2.00
CA LEU A 83 -1.89 -2.61 1.81
C LEU A 83 -1.23 -3.03 3.13
N LEU A 84 -1.52 -2.31 4.24
CA LEU A 84 -1.04 -2.67 5.58
C LEU A 84 -1.56 -4.05 6.04
N ILE A 85 -2.78 -4.43 5.67
CA ILE A 85 -3.30 -5.79 5.94
C ILE A 85 -2.44 -6.83 5.19
N GLY A 86 -2.06 -6.54 3.95
CA GLY A 86 -1.14 -7.39 3.19
C GLY A 86 0.20 -7.56 3.88
N TYR A 87 0.79 -6.46 4.36
CA TYR A 87 2.03 -6.52 5.13
C TYR A 87 1.89 -7.34 6.39
N ALA A 88 0.81 -7.15 7.15
CA ALA A 88 0.56 -7.92 8.37
C ALA A 88 0.45 -9.43 8.08
N LEU A 89 -0.25 -9.81 7.01
CA LEU A 89 -0.38 -11.21 6.59
C LEU A 89 0.98 -11.80 6.16
N THR A 90 1.72 -11.09 5.32
CA THR A 90 3.06 -11.52 4.89
C THR A 90 4.01 -11.63 6.08
N ALA A 91 4.06 -10.63 6.96
CA ALA A 91 4.90 -10.64 8.15
C ALA A 91 4.53 -11.78 9.12
N ALA A 92 3.24 -12.07 9.30
CA ALA A 92 2.80 -13.18 10.13
C ALA A 92 3.27 -14.54 9.58
N ILE A 93 3.19 -14.74 8.26
CA ILE A 93 3.70 -15.96 7.62
C ILE A 93 5.22 -16.05 7.78
N LEU A 94 5.96 -14.98 7.52
CA LEU A 94 7.43 -14.98 7.65
C LEU A 94 7.86 -15.25 9.10
N LEU A 95 7.19 -14.65 10.09
CA LEU A 95 7.46 -14.88 11.50
C LEU A 95 7.17 -16.32 11.91
N LEU A 96 6.10 -16.92 11.38
CA LEU A 96 5.79 -18.34 11.61
C LEU A 96 6.88 -19.24 11.04
N VAL A 97 7.37 -18.95 9.84
CA VAL A 97 8.46 -19.72 9.22
C VAL A 97 9.72 -19.64 10.05
N GLU A 98 10.11 -18.44 10.47
CA GLU A 98 11.29 -18.22 11.33
C GLU A 98 11.17 -19.01 12.64
N LEU A 99 10.00 -19.01 13.27
CA LEU A 99 9.77 -19.76 14.51
C LEU A 99 9.84 -21.28 14.28
N LEU A 100 9.32 -21.77 13.15
CA LEU A 100 9.36 -23.19 12.81
C LEU A 100 10.77 -23.67 12.44
N THR A 101 11.59 -22.81 11.81
CA THR A 101 12.95 -23.15 11.38
C THR A 101 13.95 -23.13 12.53
N MET A 102 13.76 -22.27 13.54
CA MET A 102 14.61 -22.22 14.74
C MET A 102 14.72 -23.57 15.48
N GLY A 103 13.68 -24.41 15.43
CA GLY A 103 13.66 -25.72 16.08
C GLY A 103 14.24 -26.87 15.23
N MET A 104 14.65 -26.61 13.99
CA MET A 104 15.08 -27.66 13.07
C MET A 104 16.55 -28.03 13.29
N LYS A 105 16.83 -29.34 13.37
CA LYS A 105 18.21 -29.87 13.52
C LYS A 105 19.01 -29.81 12.22
N ASP A 106 18.33 -29.84 11.09
CA ASP A 106 18.95 -29.78 9.76
C ASP A 106 18.89 -28.35 9.21
N ALA A 107 20.04 -27.69 9.22
CA ALA A 107 20.20 -26.33 8.72
C ALA A 107 19.98 -26.23 7.19
N HIS A 108 20.21 -27.30 6.43
CA HIS A 108 19.99 -27.29 4.99
C HIS A 108 18.48 -27.30 4.69
N MET A 109 17.73 -28.18 5.37
CA MET A 109 16.27 -28.22 5.28
C MET A 109 15.63 -26.89 5.72
N ALA A 110 16.14 -26.28 6.80
CA ALA A 110 15.68 -24.97 7.28
C ALA A 110 15.86 -23.87 6.21
N ASN A 111 17.03 -23.79 5.58
CA ASN A 111 17.29 -22.81 4.52
C ASN A 111 16.39 -22.97 3.29
N ILE A 112 16.12 -24.22 2.88
CA ILE A 112 15.18 -24.51 1.79
C ILE A 112 13.78 -24.01 2.18
N MET A 113 13.33 -24.33 3.40
CA MET A 113 12.01 -23.95 3.88
C MET A 113 11.84 -22.43 3.93
N VAL A 114 12.81 -21.69 4.49
CA VAL A 114 12.81 -20.21 4.48
C VAL A 114 12.71 -19.68 3.05
N THR A 115 13.55 -20.18 2.15
CA THR A 115 13.62 -19.67 0.77
C THR A 115 12.31 -19.89 0.02
N VAL A 116 11.73 -21.09 0.10
CA VAL A 116 10.50 -21.43 -0.61
C VAL A 116 9.31 -20.67 -0.02
N ILE A 117 9.16 -20.69 1.31
CA ILE A 117 7.98 -20.06 1.93
C ILE A 117 8.05 -18.55 1.82
N THR A 118 9.23 -17.92 1.89
CA THR A 118 9.37 -16.46 1.69
C THR A 118 8.78 -16.01 0.35
N ARG A 119 9.02 -16.78 -0.73
CA ARG A 119 8.47 -16.46 -2.06
C ARG A 119 6.94 -16.57 -2.10
N ILE A 120 6.37 -17.52 -1.37
CA ILE A 120 4.92 -17.72 -1.27
C ILE A 120 4.28 -16.69 -0.34
N ALA A 121 4.95 -16.34 0.76
CA ALA A 121 4.49 -15.42 1.79
C ALA A 121 4.26 -13.99 1.27
N ILE A 122 4.91 -13.62 0.15
CA ILE A 122 4.73 -12.32 -0.50
C ILE A 122 3.40 -12.25 -1.30
N MET A 123 2.83 -13.39 -1.69
CA MET A 123 1.62 -13.44 -2.54
C MET A 123 0.41 -12.71 -1.97
N PRO A 124 0.06 -12.80 -0.67
CA PRO A 124 -1.04 -12.00 -0.10
C PRO A 124 -0.87 -10.50 -0.34
N THR A 125 0.35 -9.97 -0.17
CA THR A 125 0.66 -8.56 -0.45
C THR A 125 0.47 -8.24 -1.94
N LEU A 126 0.93 -9.11 -2.85
CA LEU A 126 0.75 -8.90 -4.30
C LEU A 126 -0.72 -8.94 -4.74
N ILE A 127 -1.52 -9.83 -4.14
CA ILE A 127 -2.97 -9.89 -4.41
C ILE A 127 -3.64 -8.58 -3.98
N ILE A 128 -3.31 -8.08 -2.79
CA ILE A 128 -3.84 -6.81 -2.29
C ILE A 128 -3.37 -5.63 -3.14
N VAL A 129 -2.11 -5.64 -3.59
CA VAL A 129 -1.58 -4.66 -4.56
C VAL A 129 -2.45 -4.66 -5.82
N MET A 130 -2.75 -5.83 -6.40
CA MET A 130 -3.59 -5.92 -7.59
C MET A 130 -4.99 -5.35 -7.36
N VAL A 131 -5.64 -5.75 -6.27
CA VAL A 131 -6.98 -5.26 -5.90
C VAL A 131 -6.98 -3.74 -5.73
N THR A 132 -5.98 -3.20 -5.03
CA THR A 132 -5.91 -1.76 -4.76
C THR A 132 -5.62 -0.94 -6.02
N VAL A 133 -4.76 -1.41 -6.94
CA VAL A 133 -4.55 -0.75 -8.25
C VAL A 133 -5.85 -0.69 -9.06
N VAL A 134 -6.65 -1.76 -9.08
CA VAL A 134 -7.95 -1.77 -9.75
C VAL A 134 -8.89 -0.72 -9.12
N MET A 135 -8.91 -0.63 -7.80
CA MET A 135 -9.70 0.40 -7.10
C MET A 135 -9.24 1.82 -7.44
N GLU A 136 -7.93 2.04 -7.64
CA GLU A 136 -7.36 3.35 -8.00
C GLU A 136 -7.88 3.88 -9.32
N ALA A 137 -8.04 3.01 -10.33
CA ALA A 137 -8.63 3.40 -11.61
C ALA A 137 -10.03 4.01 -11.42
N SER A 138 -10.86 3.40 -10.56
CA SER A 138 -12.20 3.91 -10.25
C SER A 138 -12.20 5.24 -9.49
N ALA A 139 -11.31 5.43 -8.51
CA ALA A 139 -11.21 6.74 -7.82
C ALA A 139 -10.75 7.85 -8.74
N THR A 140 -9.79 7.54 -9.60
CA THR A 140 -9.25 8.49 -10.55
C THR A 140 -10.33 8.96 -11.52
N SER A 141 -11.24 8.07 -11.91
CA SER A 141 -12.45 8.40 -12.68
C SER A 141 -13.41 9.32 -11.91
N LEU A 142 -13.61 9.09 -10.60
CA LEU A 142 -14.41 9.97 -9.74
C LEU A 142 -13.82 11.37 -9.64
N VAL A 143 -12.49 11.49 -9.48
CA VAL A 143 -11.80 12.78 -9.45
C VAL A 143 -12.05 13.58 -10.73
N SER A 144 -11.96 12.95 -11.91
CA SER A 144 -12.22 13.65 -13.18
C SER A 144 -13.64 14.20 -13.29
N ARG A 145 -14.62 13.52 -12.67
CA ARG A 145 -16.01 13.98 -12.59
C ARG A 145 -16.27 14.98 -11.47
N GLY A 146 -15.29 15.25 -10.60
CA GLY A 146 -15.50 16.09 -9.40
C GLY A 146 -16.37 15.39 -8.34
N GLU A 147 -16.41 14.07 -8.35
CA GLU A 147 -17.25 13.25 -7.48
C GLU A 147 -16.44 12.61 -6.35
N VAL A 148 -17.09 12.39 -5.21
CA VAL A 148 -16.54 11.68 -4.04
C VAL A 148 -17.43 10.46 -3.78
N PRO A 149 -16.88 9.27 -3.46
CA PRO A 149 -17.71 8.09 -3.17
C PRO A 149 -18.65 8.30 -1.98
N ASP A 150 -19.85 7.74 -2.04
CA ASP A 150 -20.88 7.85 -0.99
C ASP A 150 -20.38 7.44 0.40
N LYS A 151 -19.52 6.42 0.48
CA LYS A 151 -18.93 5.98 1.75
C LYS A 151 -18.09 7.09 2.39
N ILE A 152 -17.35 7.86 1.60
CA ILE A 152 -16.56 9.01 2.09
C ILE A 152 -17.49 10.17 2.43
N LEU A 153 -18.52 10.44 1.63
CA LEU A 153 -19.52 11.48 1.94
C LEU A 153 -20.21 11.25 3.28
N LYS A 154 -20.56 10.00 3.60
CA LYS A 154 -21.20 9.63 4.87
C LYS A 154 -20.27 9.79 6.07
N GLU A 155 -19.00 9.44 5.92
CA GLU A 155 -18.01 9.53 7.00
C GLU A 155 -17.41 10.92 7.17
N PHE A 156 -17.37 11.70 6.09
CA PHE A 156 -16.77 13.03 6.03
C PHE A 156 -17.61 13.96 5.15
N PRO A 157 -18.77 14.41 5.64
CA PRO A 157 -19.64 15.30 4.88
C PRO A 157 -18.96 16.66 4.62
N PRO A 158 -19.31 17.35 3.52
CA PRO A 158 -18.81 18.70 3.26
C PRO A 158 -19.27 19.63 4.39
N HIS A 159 -18.32 20.41 4.91
CA HIS A 159 -18.65 21.50 5.83
C HIS A 159 -19.37 22.57 5.00
N SER A 160 -20.63 22.82 5.36
CA SER A 160 -21.52 23.84 4.77
C SER A 160 -20.98 25.24 4.95
#